data_AF-A0A932XC00-F1
#
_entry.id   AF-A0A932XC00-F1
#
_cell.length_a   1.000
_cell.length_b   1.000
_cell.length_c   1.000
_cell.angle_alpha   90.00
_cell.angle_beta   90.00
_cell.angle_gamma   90.00
#
_symmetry.space_group_name_H-M   'P 1'
#
loop_
_entity.id
_entity.type
_entity.pdbx_description
1 polymer ?
#
loop_
_entity_poly.entity_id
_entity_poly.type
_entity_poly.pdbx_seq_one_letter_code
_entity_poly.pdbx_strand_id
1 'polypeptide(L)'
;MALTRFVAEEEATGKVKEIYDDIKRSRGLAQVPNFWKALAVNPDYLEVTWNRIKVIMRPGKLDTLTKEIIALSVSATNNCDYCIRSHMDACRALGLDEEGILEVMAVVDFFNGSNSIASGLKIEYEPPVRVE
;
A
#
# COMPACT_ATOMS: atom_id res chain seq x y z
N MET A 1 16.87 -2.11 10.28
CA MET A 1 16.47 -2.14 11.71
C MET A 1 15.47 -1.02 11.94
N ALA A 2 14.47 -1.23 12.81
CA ALA A 2 13.53 -0.19 13.14
C ALA A 2 14.21 0.91 13.98
N LEU A 3 13.86 2.17 13.72
CA LEU A 3 14.36 3.31 14.49
C LEU A 3 13.54 3.59 15.76
N THR A 4 12.51 2.77 16.01
CA THR A 4 11.60 2.89 17.15
C THR A 4 11.28 1.51 17.72
N ARG A 5 10.75 1.48 18.95
CA ARG A 5 10.27 0.28 19.62
C ARG A 5 9.09 -0.31 18.86
N PHE A 6 9.04 -1.65 18.84
CA PHE A 6 7.85 -2.42 18.46
C PHE A 6 7.18 -2.99 19.70
N VAL A 7 5.85 -3.13 19.66
CA VAL A 7 5.13 -3.99 20.60
C VAL A 7 5.05 -5.38 19.98
N ALA A 8 5.82 -6.32 20.52
CA ALA A 8 5.82 -7.71 20.06
C ALA A 8 4.45 -8.37 20.30
N GLU A 9 4.11 -9.44 19.59
CA GLU A 9 2.76 -10.06 19.70
C GLU A 9 2.53 -10.71 21.06
N GLU A 10 3.60 -11.23 21.64
CA GLU A 10 3.73 -11.82 22.96
C GLU A 10 3.61 -10.77 24.08
N GLU A 11 3.92 -9.49 23.79
CA GLU A 11 3.72 -8.36 24.71
C GLU A 11 2.32 -7.73 24.56
N ALA A 12 1.61 -8.03 23.47
CA ALA A 12 0.34 -7.41 23.15
C ALA A 12 -0.75 -7.86 24.14
N THR A 13 -1.37 -6.88 24.79
CA THR A 13 -2.50 -7.08 25.72
C THR A 13 -3.62 -6.09 25.42
N GLY A 14 -4.82 -6.34 25.93
CA GLY A 14 -6.01 -5.49 25.74
C GLY A 14 -6.26 -5.13 24.28
N LYS A 15 -6.51 -3.83 24.02
CA LYS A 15 -6.83 -3.28 22.69
C LYS A 15 -5.81 -3.66 21.60
N VAL A 16 -4.51 -3.64 21.91
CA VAL A 16 -3.46 -3.99 20.92
C VAL A 16 -3.60 -5.43 20.48
N LYS A 17 -3.82 -6.34 21.43
CA LYS A 17 -4.01 -7.77 21.13
C LYS A 17 -5.24 -8.01 20.26
N GLU A 18 -6.36 -7.37 20.58
CA GLU A 18 -7.60 -7.48 19.81
C GLU A 18 -7.41 -7.02 18.35
N ILE A 19 -6.71 -5.91 18.14
CA ILE A 19 -6.39 -5.40 16.80
C ILE A 19 -5.43 -6.34 16.06
N TYR A 20 -4.41 -6.86 16.73
CA TYR A 20 -3.47 -7.82 16.14
C TYR A 20 -4.17 -9.10 15.69
N ASP A 21 -5.07 -9.63 16.52
CA ASP A 21 -5.85 -10.80 16.17
C ASP A 21 -6.79 -10.49 14.98
N ASP A 22 -7.34 -9.28 14.87
CA ASP A 22 -8.11 -8.84 13.70
C ASP A 22 -7.27 -8.71 12.43
N ILE A 23 -6.06 -8.16 12.51
CA ILE A 23 -5.11 -8.08 11.39
C ILE A 23 -4.81 -9.47 10.85
N LYS A 24 -4.47 -10.42 11.73
CA LYS A 24 -4.16 -11.81 11.33
C LYS A 24 -5.34 -12.49 10.67
N ARG A 25 -6.54 -12.41 11.28
CA ARG A 25 -7.76 -13.00 10.71
C ARG A 25 -8.14 -12.40 9.37
N SER A 26 -8.23 -11.07 9.29
CA SER A 26 -8.73 -10.37 8.11
C SER A 26 -7.80 -10.46 6.90
N ARG A 27 -6.49 -10.63 7.12
CA ARG A 27 -5.48 -10.73 6.07
C ARG A 27 -4.92 -12.15 5.89
N GLY A 28 -5.41 -13.13 6.64
CA GLY A 28 -4.93 -14.52 6.57
C GLY A 28 -3.45 -14.68 6.92
N LEU A 29 -2.94 -13.87 7.85
CA LEU A 29 -1.51 -13.83 8.19
C LEU A 29 -1.20 -14.65 9.45
N ALA A 30 -0.10 -15.40 9.43
CA ALA A 30 0.41 -16.11 10.60
C ALA A 30 1.00 -15.17 11.66
N GLN A 31 1.51 -14.01 11.22
CA GLN A 31 2.15 -13.02 12.08
C GLN A 31 1.75 -11.60 11.66
N VAL A 32 1.76 -10.67 12.61
CA VAL A 32 1.44 -9.27 12.38
C VAL A 32 2.64 -8.57 11.71
N PRO A 33 2.46 -7.87 10.58
CA PRO A 33 3.52 -7.10 9.93
C PRO A 33 4.12 -6.02 10.84
N ASN A 34 5.42 -5.78 10.71
CA ASN A 34 6.15 -4.82 11.55
C ASN A 34 5.61 -3.38 11.50
N PHE A 35 4.98 -2.97 10.39
CA PHE A 35 4.30 -1.67 10.31
C PHE A 35 3.26 -1.51 11.43
N TRP A 36 2.40 -2.50 11.63
CA TRP A 36 1.39 -2.48 12.69
C TRP A 36 2.02 -2.58 14.08
N LYS A 37 3.12 -3.34 14.21
CA LYS A 37 3.88 -3.45 15.47
C LYS A 37 4.53 -2.14 15.90
N ALA A 38 4.93 -1.31 14.94
CA ALA A 38 5.45 0.03 15.20
C ALA A 38 4.36 0.99 15.69
N LEU A 39 3.14 0.91 15.13
CA LEU A 39 2.02 1.77 15.54
C LEU A 39 1.46 1.42 16.91
N ALA A 40 1.61 0.17 17.34
CA ALA A 40 1.06 -0.36 18.59
C ALA A 40 1.58 0.30 19.87
N VAL A 41 2.66 1.10 19.80
CA VAL A 41 3.08 1.96 20.91
C VAL A 41 2.01 2.99 21.30
N ASN A 42 1.08 3.30 20.38
CA ASN A 42 -0.11 4.09 20.63
C ASN A 42 -1.36 3.29 20.18
N PRO A 43 -2.05 2.61 21.11
CA PRO A 43 -3.19 1.74 20.79
C PRO A 43 -4.35 2.43 20.06
N ASP A 44 -4.66 3.67 20.42
CA ASP A 44 -5.75 4.42 19.79
C ASP A 44 -5.40 4.82 18.35
N TYR A 45 -4.14 5.20 18.11
CA TYR A 45 -3.69 5.49 16.75
C TYR A 45 -3.60 4.23 15.88
N LEU A 46 -3.16 3.11 16.44
CA LEU A 46 -3.21 1.81 15.77
C LEU A 46 -4.64 1.47 15.34
N GLU A 47 -5.62 1.62 16.24
CA GLU A 47 -7.03 1.34 15.98
C GLU A 47 -7.59 2.18 14.85
N VAL A 48 -7.38 3.50 14.90
CA VAL A 48 -7.85 4.43 13.86
C VAL A 48 -7.21 4.09 12.52
N THR A 49 -5.90 3.82 12.49
CA THR A 49 -5.19 3.48 11.26
C THR A 49 -5.67 2.17 10.67
N TRP A 50 -5.88 1.16 11.51
CA TRP A 50 -6.38 -0.15 11.10
C TRP A 50 -7.81 -0.07 10.55
N ASN A 51 -8.70 0.66 11.22
CA ASN A 51 -10.07 0.85 10.75
C ASN A 51 -10.11 1.64 9.43
N ARG A 52 -9.27 2.67 9.29
CA ARG A 52 -9.14 3.45 8.06
C ARG A 52 -8.69 2.57 6.88
N ILE A 53 -7.65 1.75 7.05
CA ILE A 53 -7.17 0.92 5.91
C ILE A 53 -8.21 -0.12 5.49
N LYS A 54 -8.99 -0.69 6.43
CA LYS A 54 -10.07 -1.63 6.10
C LYS A 54 -11.12 -0.99 5.20
N VAL A 55 -11.50 0.26 5.48
CA VAL A 55 -12.47 1.00 4.66
C VAL A 55 -11.91 1.32 3.27
N ILE A 56 -10.62 1.68 3.19
CA ILE A 56 -9.96 2.05 1.92
C ILE A 56 -9.75 0.82 1.04
N MET A 57 -9.28 -0.29 1.60
CA MET A 57 -8.81 -1.46 0.85
C MET A 57 -9.87 -2.54 0.60
N ARG A 58 -11.02 -2.51 1.28
CA ARG A 58 -12.12 -3.45 0.96
C ARG A 58 -12.57 -3.30 -0.50
N PRO A 59 -13.02 -4.36 -1.18
CA PRO A 59 -13.59 -4.27 -2.52
C PRO A 59 -14.72 -3.23 -2.62
N GLY A 60 -14.80 -2.54 -3.76
CA GLY A 60 -15.85 -1.58 -4.05
C GLY A 60 -16.04 -1.44 -5.57
N LYS A 61 -16.11 -0.20 -6.06
CA LYS A 61 -16.06 0.06 -7.52
C LYS A 61 -14.71 -0.32 -8.15
N LEU A 62 -13.65 -0.30 -7.35
CA LEU A 62 -12.37 -0.92 -7.66
C LEU A 62 -12.24 -2.19 -6.81
N ASP A 63 -11.78 -3.27 -7.43
CA ASP A 63 -11.42 -4.49 -6.71
C ASP A 63 -10.14 -4.29 -5.87
N THR A 64 -9.83 -5.29 -5.04
CA THR A 64 -8.66 -5.23 -4.15
C THR A 64 -7.34 -5.19 -4.94
N LEU A 65 -7.23 -5.97 -6.02
CA LEU A 65 -5.99 -6.03 -6.80
C LEU A 65 -5.68 -4.67 -7.44
N THR A 66 -6.67 -4.01 -8.03
CA THR A 66 -6.53 -2.66 -8.57
C THR A 66 -6.04 -1.67 -7.51
N LYS A 67 -6.56 -1.77 -6.28
CA LYS A 67 -6.12 -0.91 -5.18
C LYS A 67 -4.68 -1.21 -4.74
N GLU A 68 -4.29 -2.48 -4.70
CA GLU A 68 -2.91 -2.88 -4.38
C GLU A 68 -1.92 -2.45 -5.48
N ILE A 69 -2.32 -2.51 -6.76
CA ILE A 69 -1.54 -1.96 -7.88
C ILE A 69 -1.32 -0.46 -7.69
N ILE A 70 -2.38 0.30 -7.38
CA ILE A 70 -2.26 1.75 -7.09
C ILE A 70 -1.33 1.99 -5.90
N ALA A 71 -1.48 1.22 -4.81
CA ALA A 71 -0.64 1.35 -3.63
C ALA A 71 0.83 1.02 -3.94
N LEU A 72 1.10 0.00 -4.76
CA LEU A 72 2.42 -0.35 -5.24
C LEU A 72 3.02 0.78 -6.10
N SER A 73 2.27 1.32 -7.06
CA SER A 73 2.73 2.43 -7.91
C SER A 73 3.10 3.66 -7.09
N VAL A 74 2.25 4.07 -6.14
CA VAL A 74 2.53 5.19 -5.23
C VAL A 74 3.74 4.91 -4.35
N SER A 75 3.88 3.67 -3.86
CA SER A 75 5.02 3.27 -3.03
C SER A 75 6.34 3.31 -3.80
N ALA A 76 6.32 2.89 -5.07
CA ALA A 76 7.47 2.92 -5.96
C ALA A 76 7.90 4.36 -6.27
N THR A 77 6.96 5.24 -6.67
CA THR A 77 7.25 6.66 -6.91
C THR A 77 7.77 7.38 -5.64
N ASN A 78 7.31 6.98 -4.46
CA ASN A 78 7.78 7.55 -3.19
C ASN A 78 9.05 6.88 -2.63
N ASN A 79 9.67 5.94 -3.36
CA ASN A 79 10.84 5.18 -2.94
C ASN A 79 10.71 4.55 -1.54
N CYS A 80 9.53 4.03 -1.19
CA CYS A 80 9.34 3.33 0.09
C CYS A 80 9.64 1.84 -0.05
N ASP A 81 10.89 1.42 0.20
CA ASP A 81 11.33 0.01 0.07
C ASP A 81 10.44 -0.99 0.82
N TYR A 82 10.04 -0.65 2.06
CA TYR A 82 9.15 -1.49 2.86
C TYR A 82 7.78 -1.65 2.19
N CYS A 83 7.23 -0.53 1.72
CA CYS A 83 5.91 -0.48 1.10
C CYS A 83 5.92 -1.20 -0.26
N ILE A 84 6.97 -1.01 -1.07
CA ILE A 84 7.15 -1.68 -2.36
C ILE A 84 7.09 -3.20 -2.15
N ARG A 85 7.88 -3.74 -1.22
CA ARG A 85 7.88 -5.18 -0.92
C ARG A 85 6.51 -5.66 -0.45
N SER A 86 5.92 -4.96 0.53
CA SER A 86 4.63 -5.34 1.10
C SER A 86 3.51 -5.36 0.05
N HIS A 87 3.47 -4.38 -0.85
CA HIS A 87 2.42 -4.27 -1.86
C HIS A 87 2.68 -5.16 -3.08
N MET A 88 3.94 -5.44 -3.43
CA MET A 88 4.27 -6.50 -4.40
C MET A 88 3.78 -7.88 -3.92
N ASP A 89 4.05 -8.23 -2.67
CA ASP A 89 3.61 -9.51 -2.10
C ASP A 89 2.07 -9.60 -2.06
N ALA A 90 1.39 -8.50 -1.75
CA ALA A 90 -0.08 -8.43 -1.80
C ALA A 90 -0.62 -8.61 -3.23
N CYS A 91 -0.01 -7.98 -4.23
CA CYS A 91 -0.39 -8.16 -5.64
C CYS A 91 -0.22 -9.62 -6.09
N ARG A 92 0.91 -10.25 -5.73
CA ARG A 92 1.17 -11.67 -6.02
C ARG A 92 0.15 -12.59 -5.35
N ALA A 93 -0.16 -12.35 -4.09
CA ALA A 93 -1.18 -13.11 -3.36
C ALA A 93 -2.58 -12.98 -3.97
N LEU A 94 -2.83 -11.91 -4.74
CA LEU A 94 -4.07 -11.66 -5.47
C LEU A 94 -4.01 -12.15 -6.94
N GLY A 95 -2.92 -12.82 -7.34
CA GLY A 95 -2.81 -13.47 -8.64
C GLY A 95 -2.10 -12.68 -9.73
N LEU A 96 -1.49 -11.52 -9.41
CA LEU A 96 -0.65 -10.80 -10.37
C LEU A 96 0.72 -11.48 -10.47
N ASP A 97 1.08 -11.96 -11.66
CA ASP A 97 2.34 -12.64 -11.92
C ASP A 97 3.51 -11.67 -12.17
N GLU A 98 4.70 -12.20 -12.46
CA GLU A 98 5.89 -11.36 -12.65
C GLU A 98 5.81 -10.50 -13.92
N GLU A 99 5.08 -10.92 -14.96
CA GLU A 99 4.83 -10.09 -16.14
C GLU A 99 3.94 -8.90 -15.76
N GLY A 100 2.88 -9.14 -15.00
CA GLY A 100 2.03 -8.07 -14.47
C GLY A 100 2.76 -7.12 -13.51
N ILE A 101 3.64 -7.63 -12.65
CA ILE A 101 4.49 -6.78 -11.80
C ILE A 101 5.41 -5.88 -12.65
N LEU A 102 6.04 -6.44 -13.69
CA LEU A 102 6.86 -5.67 -14.61
C LEU A 102 6.03 -4.61 -15.36
N GLU A 103 4.82 -4.96 -15.78
CA GLU A 103 3.89 -4.02 -16.43
C GLU A 103 3.54 -2.84 -15.51
N VAL A 104 3.26 -3.09 -14.23
CA VAL A 104 3.02 -2.02 -13.24
C VAL A 104 4.25 -1.12 -13.10
N MET A 105 5.46 -1.70 -13.07
CA MET A 105 6.69 -0.91 -12.99
C MET A 105 6.97 -0.12 -14.28
N ALA A 106 6.64 -0.66 -15.46
CA ALA A 106 6.76 0.06 -16.72
C ALA A 106 5.81 1.28 -16.78
N VAL A 107 4.58 1.14 -16.26
CA VAL A 107 3.64 2.26 -16.09
C VAL A 107 4.24 3.33 -15.17
N VAL A 108 4.80 2.93 -14.02
CA VAL A 108 5.43 3.85 -13.07
C VAL A 108 6.62 4.59 -13.69
N ASP A 109 7.51 3.88 -14.37
CA ASP A 109 8.67 4.44 -15.08
C ASP A 109 8.24 5.52 -16.08
N PHE A 110 7.32 5.15 -16.98
CA PHE A 110 6.84 6.06 -18.01
C PHE A 110 6.24 7.33 -17.41
N PHE A 111 5.33 7.20 -16.44
CA PHE A 111 4.64 8.37 -15.88
C PHE A 111 5.56 9.24 -15.02
N ASN A 112 6.49 8.68 -14.26
CA ASN A 112 7.48 9.48 -13.54
C ASN A 112 8.36 10.28 -14.52
N GLY A 113 8.80 9.66 -15.63
CA GLY A 113 9.56 10.33 -16.69
C GLY A 113 8.76 11.42 -17.41
N SER A 114 7.56 11.09 -17.90
CA SER A 114 6.72 12.02 -18.66
C SER A 114 6.25 13.21 -17.82
N ASN A 115 5.95 12.99 -16.54
CA ASN A 115 5.55 14.05 -15.62
C ASN A 115 6.66 15.10 -15.46
N SER A 116 7.93 14.67 -15.49
CA SER A 116 9.10 15.56 -15.42
C SER A 116 9.21 16.45 -16.67
N ILE A 117 8.91 15.90 -17.85
CA ILE A 117 8.88 16.65 -19.12
C ILE A 117 7.77 17.70 -19.07
N ALA A 118 6.53 17.29 -18.77
CA ALA A 118 5.37 18.19 -18.74
C ALA A 118 5.56 19.32 -17.73
N SER A 119 5.99 18.97 -16.51
CA SER A 119 6.20 19.95 -15.42
C SER A 119 7.39 20.86 -15.67
N GLY A 120 8.48 20.33 -16.25
CA GLY A 120 9.71 21.07 -16.54
C GLY A 120 9.52 22.09 -17.67
N LEU A 121 8.77 21.73 -18.71
CA LEU A 121 8.47 22.61 -19.84
C LEU A 121 7.25 23.52 -19.62
N LYS A 122 6.53 23.38 -18.50
CA LYS A 122 5.29 24.11 -18.22
C LYS A 122 4.24 23.95 -19.34
N ILE A 123 4.09 22.71 -19.83
CA ILE A 123 3.13 22.40 -20.88
C ILE A 123 1.72 22.71 -20.36
N GLU A 124 0.99 23.58 -21.05
CA GLU A 124 -0.42 23.88 -20.76
C GLU A 124 -1.31 22.72 -21.20
N TYR A 125 -2.35 22.45 -20.40
CA TYR A 125 -3.33 21.44 -20.75
C TYR A 125 -4.39 22.02 -21.67
N GLU A 126 -4.47 21.49 -22.89
CA GLU A 126 -5.59 21.69 -23.81
C GLU A 126 -6.33 20.35 -24.01
N PRO A 127 -7.65 20.27 -23.74
CA PRO A 127 -8.40 19.04 -23.95
C PRO A 127 -8.38 18.61 -25.43
N PRO A 128 -8.02 17.35 -25.75
CA PRO A 128 -8.03 16.89 -27.13
C PRO A 128 -9.47 16.83 -27.67
N VAL A 129 -9.67 17.36 -28.88
CA VAL A 129 -10.93 17.19 -29.63
C VAL A 129 -10.91 15.82 -30.29
N ARG A 130 -11.86 14.95 -29.92
CA ARG A 130 -11.99 13.63 -30.55
C ARG A 130 -12.66 13.76 -31.91
N VAL A 131 -12.14 13.07 -32.91
CA VAL A 131 -12.84 12.87 -34.19
C VAL A 131 -13.80 11.70 -34.01
N GLU A 132 -15.07 11.88 -34.37
CA GLU A 132 -16.09 10.82 -34.41
C GLU A 132 -15.80 9.78 -35.50
#